data_AF-A0A1F2XSV1-F1
#
_entry.id   AF-A0A1F2XSV1-F1
#
_cell.length_a   1.000
_cell.length_b   1.000
_cell.length_c   1.000
_cell.angle_alpha   90.00
_cell.angle_beta   90.00
_cell.angle_gamma   90.00
#
_symmetry.space_group_name_H-M   'P 1'
#
loop_
_entity.id
_entity.type
_entity.pdbx_description
1 polymer ?
#
loop_
_entity_poly.entity_id
_entity_poly.type
_entity_poly.pdbx_seq_one_letter_code
_entity_poly.pdbx_strand_id
1 'polypeptide(L)'
;MHLYRGTTEQFIGDAVRATLANQLAERFFEEFRYKPAPSEVTSWHNSLSAMSNALQLADLRDQGILVELKLPFSSKRLDVLVTGSNANTGSDNAVIVELKQWTRAQRSNITECVTVDFGGRLVDHLHPSKQVQQYQRYLIDTHPAFTDGAVALDACAYLHYAQFDPTSPLFHADFDVLLAQNPSFTGDQLDDFATFLDERVSGPDDGSILERVATSASGRTSAYLTTSPG
;
A
#
# COMPACT_ATOMS: atom_id res chain seq x y z
N MET A 1 4.99 12.13 -4.17
CA MET A 1 5.61 12.28 -2.83
C MET A 1 5.38 10.98 -2.07
N HIS A 2 6.43 10.44 -1.46
CA HIS A 2 6.42 9.24 -0.61
C HIS A 2 7.34 9.49 0.59
N LEU A 3 7.17 8.77 1.70
CA LEU A 3 8.04 8.92 2.88
C LEU A 3 9.20 7.91 2.89
N TYR A 4 9.07 6.81 2.17
CA TYR A 4 10.15 5.83 1.97
C TYR A 4 10.16 5.32 0.54
N ARG A 5 11.35 5.00 0.06
CA ARG A 5 11.61 4.38 -1.23
C ARG A 5 12.89 3.56 -1.14
N GLY A 6 12.86 2.32 -1.63
CA GLY A 6 14.02 1.44 -1.67
C GLY A 6 13.70 0.10 -2.32
N THR A 7 14.59 -0.87 -2.14
CA THR A 7 14.30 -2.29 -2.41
C THR A 7 13.62 -2.94 -1.20
N THR A 8 12.95 -4.08 -1.41
CA THR A 8 12.38 -4.85 -0.31
C THR A 8 13.44 -5.36 0.66
N GLU A 9 14.66 -5.71 0.20
CA GLU A 9 15.77 -6.07 1.09
C GLU A 9 16.19 -4.91 2.01
N GLN A 10 16.27 -3.69 1.47
CA GLN A 10 16.55 -2.49 2.28
C GLN A 10 15.44 -2.25 3.30
N PHE A 11 14.18 -2.34 2.86
CA PHE A 11 13.00 -2.18 3.72
C PHE A 11 12.98 -3.20 4.85
N ILE A 12 13.24 -4.48 4.55
CA ILE A 12 13.31 -5.57 5.53
C ILE A 12 14.41 -5.27 6.54
N GLY A 13 15.61 -4.92 6.07
CA GLY A 13 16.72 -4.56 6.93
C GLY A 13 16.40 -3.39 7.87
N ASP A 14 15.76 -2.35 7.36
CA ASP A 14 15.39 -1.16 8.14
C ASP A 14 14.25 -1.42 9.13
N ALA A 15 13.32 -2.31 8.78
CA ALA A 15 12.25 -2.76 9.66
C ALA A 15 12.81 -3.61 10.81
N VAL A 16 13.67 -4.60 10.51
CA VAL A 16 14.30 -5.48 11.51
C VAL A 16 15.19 -4.72 12.49
N ARG A 17 15.87 -3.66 12.02
CA ARG A 17 16.67 -2.77 12.88
C ARG A 17 15.82 -1.75 13.67
N ALA A 18 14.50 -1.77 13.51
CA ALA A 18 13.57 -0.79 14.08
C ALA A 18 13.90 0.68 13.73
N THR A 19 14.52 0.92 12.57
CA THR A 19 14.89 2.27 12.10
C THR A 19 13.86 2.86 11.14
N LEU A 20 13.08 2.03 10.47
CA LEU A 20 12.18 2.44 9.38
C LEU A 20 11.17 3.53 9.80
N ALA A 21 10.48 3.37 10.93
CA ALA A 21 9.51 4.36 11.40
C ALA A 21 10.14 5.73 11.72
N ASN A 22 11.40 5.75 12.19
CA ASN A 22 12.14 6.99 12.42
C ASN A 22 12.53 7.67 11.10
N GLN A 23 12.97 6.89 10.10
CA GLN A 23 13.24 7.43 8.76
C GLN A 23 11.98 8.06 8.15
N LEU A 24 10.82 7.40 8.28
CA LEU A 24 9.54 7.98 7.84
C LEU A 24 9.23 9.28 8.59
N ALA A 25 9.48 9.35 9.90
CA ALA A 25 9.23 10.54 10.70
C ALA A 25 10.15 11.72 10.32
N GLU A 26 11.41 11.45 10.01
CA GLU A 26 12.36 12.43 9.49
C GLU A 26 11.88 12.96 8.13
N ARG A 27 11.53 12.07 7.20
CA ARG A 27 11.00 12.44 5.88
C ARG A 27 9.69 13.19 5.97
N PHE A 28 8.80 12.79 6.87
CA PHE A 28 7.56 13.52 7.15
C PHE A 28 7.86 14.95 7.59
N PHE A 29 8.81 15.16 8.50
CA PHE A 29 9.18 16.50 8.95
C PHE A 29 9.83 17.33 7.82
N GLU A 30 10.65 16.71 6.98
CA GLU A 30 11.24 17.36 5.81
C GLU A 30 10.17 17.88 4.83
N GLU A 31 9.13 17.09 4.59
CA GLU A 31 8.04 17.44 3.66
C GLU A 31 7.04 18.42 4.27
N PHE A 32 6.59 18.18 5.49
CA PHE A 32 5.45 18.88 6.08
C PHE A 32 5.84 19.99 7.08
N ARG A 33 7.10 20.03 7.52
CA ARG A 33 7.64 21.02 8.50
C ARG A 33 7.00 20.97 9.89
N TYR A 34 6.28 19.90 10.21
CA TYR A 34 5.86 19.54 11.56
C TYR A 34 6.08 18.05 11.81
N LYS A 35 6.10 17.63 13.08
CA LYS A 35 6.36 16.23 13.44
C LYS A 35 5.08 15.39 13.36
N PRO A 36 5.16 14.13 12.93
CA PRO A 36 4.03 13.20 13.03
C PRO A 36 3.68 12.96 14.50
N ALA A 37 2.43 12.57 14.76
CA ALA A 37 2.00 12.23 16.12
C ALA A 37 2.73 10.96 16.61
N PRO A 38 3.01 10.82 17.93
CA PRO A 38 3.65 9.61 18.45
C PRO A 38 2.88 8.31 18.11
N SER A 39 1.54 8.38 18.07
CA SER A 39 0.69 7.27 17.66
C SER A 39 0.84 6.92 16.18
N GLU A 40 1.11 7.90 15.31
CA GLU A 40 1.38 7.68 13.88
C GLU A 40 2.70 6.94 13.70
N VAL A 41 3.76 7.38 14.39
CA VAL A 41 5.07 6.70 14.38
C VAL A 41 4.96 5.26 14.91
N THR A 42 4.23 5.07 16.00
CA THR A 42 3.96 3.73 16.55
C THR A 42 3.19 2.88 15.55
N SER A 43 2.23 3.48 14.83
CA SER A 43 1.45 2.77 13.83
C SER A 43 2.31 2.30 12.65
N TRP A 44 3.25 3.13 12.17
CA TRP A 44 4.22 2.75 11.16
C TRP A 44 5.11 1.61 11.63
N HIS A 45 5.66 1.70 12.84
CA HIS A 45 6.51 0.64 13.39
C HIS A 45 5.80 -0.72 13.36
N ASN A 46 4.57 -0.79 13.86
CA ASN A 46 3.79 -2.02 13.92
C ASN A 46 3.45 -2.55 12.52
N SER A 47 2.84 -1.72 11.68
CA SER A 47 2.35 -2.14 10.36
C SER A 47 3.49 -2.52 9.41
N LEU A 48 4.60 -1.77 9.40
CA LEU A 48 5.72 -2.03 8.50
C LEU A 48 6.55 -3.23 8.95
N SER A 49 6.57 -3.54 10.25
CA SER A 49 7.13 -4.82 10.74
C SER A 49 6.30 -6.00 10.24
N ALA A 50 4.97 -5.90 10.26
CA ALA A 50 4.09 -6.94 9.72
C ALA A 50 4.27 -7.12 8.20
N MET A 51 4.40 -6.02 7.45
CA MET A 51 4.73 -6.07 6.02
C MET A 51 6.10 -6.72 5.77
N SER A 52 7.12 -6.40 6.58
CA SER A 52 8.45 -7.00 6.47
C SER A 52 8.42 -8.51 6.66
N ASN A 53 7.58 -9.03 7.56
CA ASN A 53 7.40 -10.47 7.73
C ASN A 53 6.81 -11.14 6.48
N ALA A 54 5.82 -10.50 5.84
CA ALA A 54 5.22 -11.01 4.60
C ALA A 54 6.23 -11.04 3.45
N LEU A 55 7.01 -9.97 3.27
CA LEU A 55 8.06 -9.91 2.24
C LEU A 55 9.15 -10.95 2.47
N GLN A 56 9.56 -11.18 3.72
CA GLN A 56 10.54 -12.22 4.06
C GLN A 56 10.00 -13.63 3.78
N LEU A 57 8.73 -13.88 4.08
CA LEU A 57 8.10 -15.18 3.83
C LEU A 57 7.96 -15.47 2.33
N ALA A 58 7.63 -14.45 1.54
CA ALA A 58 7.56 -14.52 0.08
C ALA A 58 8.94 -14.52 -0.60
N ASP A 59 10.03 -14.41 0.17
CA ASP A 59 11.40 -14.22 -0.32
C ASP A 59 11.57 -13.08 -1.36
N LEU A 60 10.83 -12.00 -1.16
CA LEU A 60 10.87 -10.82 -2.02
C LEU A 60 11.99 -9.88 -1.57
N ARG A 61 13.12 -9.89 -2.26
CA ARG A 61 14.36 -9.19 -1.87
C ARG A 61 14.74 -8.03 -2.78
N ASP A 62 14.40 -8.12 -4.06
CA ASP A 62 14.86 -7.18 -5.09
C ASP A 62 13.76 -6.26 -5.63
N GLN A 63 12.53 -6.45 -5.15
CA GLN A 63 11.36 -5.67 -5.57
C GLN A 63 11.48 -4.22 -5.11
N GLY A 64 10.91 -3.30 -5.89
CA GLY A 64 10.78 -1.91 -5.46
C GLY A 64 9.69 -1.74 -4.41
N ILE A 65 9.88 -0.83 -3.47
CA ILE A 65 8.86 -0.52 -2.46
C ILE A 65 8.77 0.97 -2.18
N LEU A 66 7.53 1.47 -2.11
CA LEU A 66 7.17 2.81 -1.66
C LEU A 66 6.29 2.72 -0.42
N VAL A 67 6.49 3.63 0.53
CA VAL A 67 5.66 3.71 1.75
C VAL A 67 5.10 5.13 1.87
N GLU A 68 3.84 5.23 2.30
CA GLU A 68 3.11 6.49 2.48
C GLU A 68 3.09 7.31 1.18
N LEU A 69 2.73 6.66 0.07
CA LEU A 69 2.64 7.30 -1.24
C LEU A 69 1.39 8.18 -1.28
N LYS A 70 1.62 9.49 -1.38
CA LYS A 70 0.55 10.48 -1.49
C LYS A 70 -0.11 10.41 -2.86
N LEU A 71 -1.43 10.30 -2.86
CA LEU A 71 -2.23 10.35 -4.08
C LEU A 71 -2.16 11.77 -4.68
N PRO A 72 -2.01 11.90 -6.02
CA PRO A 72 -2.11 13.18 -6.71
C PRO A 72 -3.33 13.99 -6.25
N PHE A 73 -3.22 15.32 -6.21
CA PHE A 73 -4.33 16.24 -5.92
C PHE A 73 -5.18 15.94 -4.65
N SER A 74 -4.63 15.18 -3.71
CA SER A 74 -5.31 14.71 -2.51
C SER A 74 -4.43 14.82 -1.28
N SER A 75 -5.04 14.82 -0.09
CA SER A 75 -4.33 14.62 1.18
C SER A 75 -4.17 13.14 1.53
N LYS A 76 -4.83 12.23 0.80
CA LYS A 76 -4.77 10.79 1.06
C LYS A 76 -3.40 10.21 0.69
N ARG A 77 -2.99 9.20 1.45
CA ARG A 77 -1.79 8.39 1.23
C ARG A 77 -2.21 6.92 1.25
N LEU A 78 -1.61 6.10 0.39
CA LEU A 78 -1.67 4.64 0.53
C LEU A 78 -0.47 4.18 1.35
N ASP A 79 -0.65 3.08 2.09
CA ASP A 79 0.33 2.64 3.07
C ASP A 79 1.59 2.09 2.40
N VAL A 80 1.45 1.06 1.55
CA VAL A 80 2.56 0.42 0.85
C VAL A 80 2.21 0.16 -0.62
N LEU A 81 3.19 0.36 -1.50
CA LEU A 81 3.14 -0.08 -2.90
C LEU A 81 4.42 -0.84 -3.22
N VAL A 82 4.29 -2.09 -3.66
CA VAL A 82 5.40 -2.95 -4.09
C VAL A 82 5.39 -3.02 -5.61
N THR A 83 6.56 -2.88 -6.25
CA THR A 83 6.72 -2.99 -7.70
C THR A 83 7.61 -4.18 -8.06
N GLY A 84 7.31 -4.80 -9.19
CA GLY A 84 8.14 -5.84 -9.78
C GLY A 84 7.48 -6.33 -11.06
N SER A 85 7.91 -7.48 -11.57
CA SER A 85 7.25 -8.10 -12.72
C SER A 85 6.36 -9.24 -12.25
N ASN A 86 5.24 -9.46 -12.92
CA ASN A 86 4.39 -10.61 -12.66
C ASN A 86 5.18 -11.90 -12.93
N ALA A 87 5.15 -12.86 -11.99
CA ALA A 87 5.98 -14.06 -12.04
C ALA A 87 5.68 -14.95 -13.26
N ASN A 88 4.42 -14.95 -13.71
CA ASN A 88 3.95 -15.83 -14.78
C ASN A 88 4.02 -15.17 -16.16
N THR A 89 3.68 -13.89 -16.25
CA THR A 89 3.61 -13.18 -17.55
C THR A 89 4.87 -12.38 -17.87
N GLY A 90 5.68 -12.05 -16.86
CA GLY A 90 6.84 -11.16 -16.99
C GLY A 90 6.46 -9.70 -17.26
N SER A 91 5.18 -9.32 -17.18
CA SER A 91 4.75 -7.94 -17.37
C SER A 91 4.96 -7.10 -16.12
N ASP A 92 5.37 -5.84 -16.29
CA ASP A 92 5.48 -4.87 -15.21
C ASP A 92 4.19 -4.80 -14.39
N ASN A 93 4.32 -4.87 -13.07
CA ASN A 93 3.20 -4.84 -12.15
C ASN A 93 3.52 -4.05 -10.87
N ALA A 94 2.46 -3.65 -10.18
CA ALA A 94 2.54 -3.09 -8.85
C ALA A 94 1.38 -3.60 -8.00
N VAL A 95 1.62 -3.74 -6.70
CA VAL A 95 0.62 -4.14 -5.72
C VAL A 95 0.49 -3.06 -4.66
N ILE A 96 -0.71 -2.50 -4.51
CA ILE A 96 -1.06 -1.67 -3.35
C ILE A 96 -1.41 -2.59 -2.18
N VAL A 97 -0.85 -2.31 -1.01
CA VAL A 97 -1.21 -2.98 0.24
C VAL A 97 -1.69 -1.94 1.24
N GLU A 98 -2.96 -2.01 1.62
CA GLU A 98 -3.52 -1.26 2.76
C GLU A 98 -3.29 -2.05 4.06
N LEU A 99 -2.69 -1.44 5.08
CA LEU A 99 -2.34 -2.10 6.34
C LEU A 99 -3.29 -1.67 7.45
N LYS A 100 -4.00 -2.64 8.06
CA LYS A 100 -4.88 -2.38 9.20
C LYS A 100 -4.41 -3.10 10.45
N GLN A 101 -4.40 -2.37 11.57
CA GLN A 101 -4.12 -2.92 12.90
C GLN A 101 -5.38 -3.41 13.61
N TRP A 102 -6.44 -3.72 12.85
CA TRP A 102 -7.73 -4.11 13.42
C TRP A 102 -7.66 -5.55 13.92
N THR A 103 -8.28 -5.81 15.06
CA THR A 103 -8.42 -7.17 15.60
C THR A 103 -9.76 -7.81 15.27
N ARG A 104 -10.79 -6.98 15.07
CA ARG A 104 -12.17 -7.38 14.74
C ARG A 104 -12.92 -6.23 14.09
N ALA A 105 -13.98 -6.56 13.36
CA ALA A 105 -14.96 -5.59 12.90
C ALA A 105 -16.39 -6.07 13.19
N GLN A 106 -17.31 -5.12 13.25
CA GLN A 106 -18.74 -5.33 13.42
C GLN A 106 -19.47 -4.87 12.16
N ARG A 107 -20.71 -5.33 11.97
CA ARG A 107 -21.53 -4.88 10.86
C ARG A 107 -21.84 -3.40 11.00
N SER A 108 -21.60 -2.63 9.94
CA SER A 108 -22.02 -1.23 9.85
C SER A 108 -23.41 -1.12 9.23
N ASN A 109 -24.09 -0.01 9.53
CA ASN A 109 -25.31 0.40 8.81
C ASN A 109 -25.00 1.26 7.57
N ILE A 110 -23.73 1.59 7.34
CA ILE A 110 -23.26 2.36 6.19
C ILE A 110 -22.77 1.37 5.11
N THR A 111 -23.25 1.54 3.89
CA THR A 111 -22.84 0.72 2.74
C THR A 111 -21.32 0.79 2.55
N GLU A 112 -20.71 -0.35 2.21
CA GLU A 112 -19.26 -0.46 1.99
C GLU A 112 -18.40 -0.20 3.25
N CYS A 113 -19.01 -0.10 4.44
CA CYS A 113 -18.33 0.12 5.71
C CYS A 113 -18.45 -1.06 6.67
N VAL A 114 -17.54 -1.08 7.64
CA VAL A 114 -17.58 -1.92 8.84
C VAL A 114 -17.33 -1.03 10.06
N THR A 115 -17.84 -1.43 11.22
CA THR A 115 -17.64 -0.69 12.47
C THR A 115 -16.49 -1.32 13.27
N VAL A 116 -15.54 -0.51 13.74
CA VAL A 116 -14.36 -0.98 14.49
C VAL A 116 -14.34 -0.31 15.86
N ASP A 117 -13.95 -1.08 16.88
CA ASP A 117 -13.80 -0.59 18.25
C ASP A 117 -12.36 -0.14 18.54
N PHE A 118 -12.19 1.16 18.79
CA PHE A 118 -10.94 1.76 19.23
C PHE A 118 -10.98 2.08 20.72
N GLY A 119 -10.86 1.06 21.56
CA GLY A 119 -10.76 1.23 23.01
C GLY A 119 -12.04 1.76 23.67
N GLY A 120 -13.20 1.23 23.26
CA GLY A 120 -14.53 1.62 23.72
C GLY A 120 -15.25 2.61 22.81
N ARG A 121 -14.61 3.05 21.71
CA ARG A 121 -15.20 3.94 20.72
C ARG A 121 -15.46 3.19 19.43
N LEU A 122 -16.74 2.98 19.12
CA LEU A 122 -17.18 2.41 17.85
C LEU A 122 -17.12 3.48 16.75
N VAL A 123 -16.46 3.15 15.64
CA VAL A 123 -16.27 4.05 14.49
C VAL A 123 -16.51 3.28 13.21
N ASP A 124 -17.35 3.81 12.32
CA ASP A 124 -17.50 3.29 10.98
C ASP A 124 -16.31 3.67 10.10
N HIS A 125 -15.73 2.67 9.44
CA HIS A 125 -14.69 2.82 8.46
C HIS A 125 -15.09 2.13 7.17
N LEU A 126 -14.63 2.64 6.02
CA LEU A 126 -14.71 1.88 4.78
C LEU A 126 -14.09 0.51 4.98
N HIS A 127 -14.70 -0.51 4.38
CA HIS A 127 -14.13 -1.83 4.30
C HIS A 127 -12.71 -1.73 3.71
N PRO A 128 -11.68 -2.42 4.25
CA PRO A 128 -10.30 -2.27 3.78
C PRO A 128 -10.13 -2.54 2.28
N SER A 129 -10.78 -3.59 1.75
CA SER A 129 -10.85 -3.84 0.31
C SER A 129 -11.47 -2.68 -0.48
N LYS A 130 -12.47 -1.97 0.08
CA LYS A 130 -13.09 -0.82 -0.59
C LYS A 130 -12.14 0.36 -0.61
N GLN A 131 -11.44 0.59 0.49
CA GLN A 131 -10.46 1.66 0.59
C GLN A 131 -9.34 1.46 -0.43
N VAL A 132 -8.78 0.25 -0.54
CA VAL A 132 -7.72 -0.03 -1.51
C VAL A 132 -8.24 -0.01 -2.96
N GLN A 133 -9.48 -0.47 -3.22
CA GLN A 133 -10.14 -0.32 -4.52
C GLN A 133 -10.21 1.15 -4.95
N GLN A 134 -10.56 2.06 -4.02
CA GLN A 134 -10.59 3.50 -4.32
C GLN A 134 -9.20 4.03 -4.69
N TYR A 135 -8.14 3.55 -4.05
CA TYR A 135 -6.76 3.93 -4.38
C TYR A 135 -6.33 3.41 -5.75
N GLN A 136 -6.58 2.12 -6.00
CA GLN A 136 -6.30 1.46 -7.28
C GLN A 136 -6.96 2.21 -8.43
N ARG A 137 -8.27 2.48 -8.31
CA ARG A 137 -9.02 3.22 -9.33
C ARG A 137 -8.48 4.63 -9.53
N TYR A 138 -8.19 5.33 -8.42
CA TYR A 138 -7.65 6.68 -8.48
C TYR A 138 -6.31 6.74 -9.22
N LEU A 139 -5.39 5.81 -8.95
CA LEU A 139 -4.08 5.76 -9.61
C LEU A 139 -4.19 5.38 -11.08
N ILE A 140 -5.05 4.41 -11.44
CA ILE A 140 -5.33 4.09 -12.84
C ILE A 140 -5.82 5.33 -13.60
N ASP A 141 -6.71 6.11 -12.99
CA ASP A 141 -7.33 7.27 -13.64
C ASP A 141 -6.42 8.53 -13.67
N THR A 142 -5.37 8.60 -12.84
CA THR A 142 -4.61 9.87 -12.64
C THR A 142 -3.09 9.78 -12.73
N HIS A 143 -2.51 8.59 -12.61
CA HIS A 143 -1.07 8.43 -12.48
C HIS A 143 -0.48 7.80 -13.75
N PRO A 144 0.42 8.50 -14.47
CA PRO A 144 0.85 8.11 -15.82
C PRO A 144 1.37 6.69 -15.95
N ALA A 145 2.05 6.15 -14.93
CA ALA A 145 2.54 4.78 -14.93
C ALA A 145 1.45 3.70 -15.09
N PHE A 146 0.20 4.02 -14.71
CA PHE A 146 -0.93 3.08 -14.72
C PHE A 146 -1.97 3.44 -15.78
N THR A 147 -2.13 4.74 -16.11
CA THR A 147 -3.15 5.20 -17.07
C THR A 147 -2.89 4.70 -18.50
N ASP A 148 -1.63 4.57 -18.91
CA ASP A 148 -1.25 4.05 -20.23
C ASP A 148 -1.22 2.50 -20.28
N GLY A 149 -1.45 1.84 -19.15
CA GLY A 149 -1.38 0.39 -19.01
C GLY A 149 0.04 -0.17 -19.08
N ALA A 150 1.07 0.67 -18.97
CA ALA A 150 2.46 0.21 -18.98
C ALA A 150 2.79 -0.64 -17.75
N VAL A 151 2.22 -0.32 -16.59
CA VAL A 151 2.34 -1.09 -15.36
C VAL A 151 0.94 -1.54 -14.93
N ALA A 152 0.74 -2.84 -14.77
CA ALA A 152 -0.49 -3.37 -14.17
C ALA A 152 -0.58 -2.96 -12.68
N LEU A 153 -1.78 -2.92 -12.12
CA LEU A 153 -1.99 -2.50 -10.74
C LEU A 153 -2.98 -3.40 -10.03
N ASP A 154 -2.46 -4.26 -9.16
CA ASP A 154 -3.20 -5.05 -8.20
C ASP A 154 -3.32 -4.30 -6.86
N ALA A 155 -4.26 -4.73 -6.02
CA ALA A 155 -4.50 -4.09 -4.73
C ALA A 155 -5.14 -5.05 -3.73
N CYS A 156 -4.66 -5.03 -2.49
CA CYS A 156 -5.17 -5.86 -1.39
C CYS A 156 -5.10 -5.11 -0.05
N ALA A 157 -5.74 -5.68 0.97
CA ALA A 157 -5.59 -5.24 2.34
C ALA A 157 -4.99 -6.34 3.21
N TYR A 158 -4.22 -5.96 4.22
CA TYR A 158 -3.64 -6.87 5.22
C TYR A 158 -3.96 -6.38 6.63
N LEU A 159 -4.86 -7.10 7.30
CA LEU A 159 -5.33 -6.85 8.66
C LEU A 159 -4.50 -7.65 9.66
N HIS A 160 -3.28 -7.19 9.94
CA HIS A 160 -2.23 -7.99 10.58
C HIS A 160 -2.44 -8.36 12.05
N TYR A 161 -3.43 -7.78 12.73
CA TYR A 161 -3.85 -8.19 14.08
C TYR A 161 -5.18 -8.95 14.11
N ALA A 162 -5.84 -9.13 12.98
CA ALA A 162 -7.06 -9.92 12.88
C ALA A 162 -6.74 -11.39 12.68
N GLN A 163 -7.70 -12.25 13.04
CA GLN A 163 -7.69 -13.67 12.70
C GLN A 163 -8.80 -13.96 11.69
N PHE A 164 -8.58 -14.93 10.80
CA PHE A 164 -9.56 -15.30 9.79
C PHE A 164 -10.77 -15.94 10.47
N ASP A 165 -11.93 -15.37 10.21
CA ASP A 165 -13.21 -15.92 10.62
C ASP A 165 -14.21 -15.67 9.49
N PRO A 166 -14.66 -16.71 8.76
CA PRO A 166 -15.59 -16.54 7.65
C PRO A 166 -16.96 -16.01 8.09
N THR A 167 -17.27 -16.03 9.40
CA THR A 167 -18.50 -15.44 9.95
C THR A 167 -18.35 -13.97 10.33
N SER A 168 -17.12 -13.43 10.28
CA SER A 168 -16.83 -12.02 10.55
C SER A 168 -17.54 -11.12 9.54
N PRO A 169 -18.07 -9.96 9.97
CA PRO A 169 -18.61 -8.95 9.07
C PRO A 169 -17.61 -8.46 8.00
N LEU A 170 -16.31 -8.64 8.18
CA LEU A 170 -15.29 -8.36 7.15
C LEU A 170 -15.43 -9.26 5.91
N PHE A 171 -15.94 -10.47 6.08
CA PHE A 171 -16.05 -11.47 5.01
C PHE A 171 -17.52 -11.79 4.67
N HIS A 172 -18.43 -10.86 4.99
CA HIS A 172 -19.84 -11.00 4.69
C HIS A 172 -20.09 -10.95 3.17
N ALA A 173 -21.11 -11.68 2.70
CA ALA A 173 -21.45 -11.82 1.28
C ALA A 173 -21.70 -10.49 0.53
N ASP A 174 -22.09 -9.44 1.27
CA ASP A 174 -22.21 -8.06 0.74
C ASP A 174 -20.88 -7.55 0.14
N PHE A 175 -19.75 -8.16 0.49
CA PHE A 175 -18.40 -7.80 0.03
C PHE A 175 -17.79 -8.83 -0.94
N ASP A 176 -18.49 -9.88 -1.37
CA ASP A 176 -17.90 -10.95 -2.19
C ASP A 176 -17.26 -10.44 -3.48
N VAL A 177 -17.96 -9.56 -4.22
CA VAL A 177 -17.43 -8.95 -5.45
C VAL A 177 -16.18 -8.12 -5.17
N LEU A 178 -16.19 -7.40 -4.04
CA LEU A 178 -15.11 -6.53 -3.64
C LEU A 178 -13.88 -7.35 -3.20
N LEU A 179 -14.08 -8.40 -2.41
CA LEU A 179 -13.04 -9.32 -1.94
C LEU A 179 -12.43 -10.13 -3.08
N ALA A 180 -13.22 -10.47 -4.11
CA ALA A 180 -12.71 -11.14 -5.31
C ALA A 180 -11.76 -10.26 -6.14
N GLN A 181 -11.96 -8.94 -6.12
CA GLN A 181 -11.12 -7.98 -6.86
C GLN A 181 -9.95 -7.45 -6.03
N ASN A 182 -10.20 -7.19 -4.76
CA ASN A 182 -9.25 -6.60 -3.82
C ASN A 182 -9.28 -7.40 -2.51
N PRO A 183 -8.58 -8.53 -2.42
CA PRO A 183 -8.68 -9.43 -1.27
C PRO A 183 -8.21 -8.75 0.02
N SER A 184 -8.81 -9.19 1.13
CA SER A 184 -8.36 -8.86 2.48
C SER A 184 -7.77 -10.11 3.13
N PHE A 185 -6.52 -10.03 3.58
CA PHE A 185 -5.85 -11.09 4.33
C PHE A 185 -5.78 -10.72 5.82
N THR A 186 -5.91 -11.70 6.71
CA THR A 186 -5.74 -11.52 8.17
C THR A 186 -4.33 -11.96 8.61
N GLY A 187 -3.94 -11.62 9.84
CA GLY A 187 -2.58 -11.86 10.34
C GLY A 187 -2.18 -13.35 10.38
N ASP A 188 -3.15 -14.25 10.48
CA ASP A 188 -2.99 -15.70 10.42
C ASP A 188 -3.04 -16.29 9.00
N GLN A 189 -3.26 -15.47 7.97
CA GLN A 189 -3.20 -15.84 6.55
C GLN A 189 -1.94 -15.32 5.86
N LEU A 190 -0.82 -15.30 6.60
CA LEU A 190 0.44 -14.75 6.09
C LEU A 190 0.95 -15.50 4.86
N ASP A 191 0.75 -16.82 4.79
CA ASP A 191 1.12 -17.64 3.62
C ASP A 191 0.33 -17.23 2.37
N ASP A 192 -1.00 -17.11 2.48
CA ASP A 192 -1.86 -16.68 1.36
C ASP A 192 -1.50 -15.27 0.88
N PHE A 193 -1.20 -14.36 1.80
CA PHE A 193 -0.77 -13.01 1.49
C PHE A 193 0.61 -12.99 0.80
N ALA A 194 1.56 -13.80 1.29
CA ALA A 194 2.87 -13.95 0.69
C ALA A 194 2.79 -14.50 -0.74
N THR A 195 1.98 -15.55 -0.97
CA THR A 195 1.71 -16.08 -2.31
C THR A 195 1.08 -15.03 -3.22
N PHE A 196 0.12 -14.26 -2.72
CA PHE A 196 -0.51 -13.19 -3.50
C PHE A 196 0.52 -12.15 -4.01
N LEU A 197 1.48 -11.76 -3.16
CA LEU A 197 2.57 -10.86 -3.54
C LEU A 197 3.53 -11.52 -4.53
N ASP A 198 4.00 -12.73 -4.22
CA ASP A 198 4.95 -13.48 -5.06
C ASP A 198 4.46 -13.58 -6.51
N GLU A 199 3.25 -14.10 -6.72
CA GLU A 199 2.66 -14.26 -8.06
C GLU A 199 2.62 -12.95 -8.87
N ARG A 200 2.55 -11.81 -8.19
CA ARG A 200 2.33 -10.50 -8.79
C ARG A 200 3.58 -9.68 -9.02
N VAL A 201 4.64 -9.86 -8.23
CA VAL A 201 5.82 -8.98 -8.27
C VAL A 201 7.17 -9.70 -8.17
N SER A 202 7.23 -11.04 -8.06
CA SER A 202 8.52 -11.74 -7.90
C SER A 202 9.34 -11.93 -9.18
N GLY A 203 8.77 -11.59 -10.34
CA GLY A 203 9.50 -11.59 -11.60
C GLY A 203 10.65 -10.57 -11.62
N PRO A 204 11.61 -10.71 -12.54
CA PRO A 204 12.77 -9.83 -12.62
C PRO A 204 12.39 -8.35 -12.79
N ASP A 205 13.02 -7.48 -12.02
CA ASP A 205 12.89 -6.01 -12.10
C ASP A 205 14.30 -5.42 -11.97
N ASP A 206 14.66 -4.49 -12.86
CA ASP A 206 15.94 -3.75 -12.82
C ASP A 206 15.82 -2.42 -12.05
N GLY A 207 14.69 -2.21 -11.38
CA GLY A 207 14.33 -1.00 -10.65
C GLY A 207 13.64 0.06 -11.50
N SER A 208 13.50 -0.15 -12.82
CA SER A 208 12.85 0.80 -13.72
C SER A 208 11.36 0.96 -13.44
N ILE A 209 10.69 -0.09 -12.94
CA ILE A 209 9.26 -0.04 -12.58
C ILE A 209 9.08 0.91 -11.38
N LEU A 210 9.91 0.76 -10.35
CA LEU A 210 9.90 1.66 -9.19
C LEU A 210 10.18 3.11 -9.59
N GLU A 211 11.18 3.36 -10.44
CA GLU A 211 11.49 4.71 -10.92
C GLU A 211 10.30 5.31 -11.68
N ARG A 212 9.68 4.54 -12.57
CA ARG A 212 8.49 4.99 -13.33
C ARG A 212 7.37 5.39 -12.38
N VAL A 213 7.07 4.57 -11.38
CA VAL A 213 6.00 4.84 -10.40
C VAL A 213 6.37 6.02 -9.49
N ALA A 214 7.61 6.12 -9.02
CA ALA A 214 8.03 7.18 -8.10
C ALA A 214 8.10 8.57 -8.75
N THR A 215 8.47 8.65 -10.04
CA THR A 215 8.76 9.92 -10.73
C THR A 215 7.51 10.55 -11.34
N SER A 216 6.56 9.75 -11.84
CA SER A 216 5.36 10.25 -12.52
C SER A 216 4.29 10.83 -11.58
N ALA A 217 4.41 10.62 -10.27
CA ALA A 217 3.63 11.31 -9.24
C ALA A 217 4.00 12.80 -9.07
N SER A 218 5.13 13.24 -9.63
CA SER A 218 5.62 14.62 -9.55
C SER A 218 5.35 15.32 -10.88
N GLY A 219 4.11 15.75 -11.10
CA GLY A 219 3.75 16.62 -12.22
C GLY A 219 4.45 17.98 -12.10
N ARG A 220 5.73 18.06 -12.44
CA ARG A 220 6.37 19.30 -12.91
C ARG A 220 6.45 19.21 -14.43
N THR A 221 5.42 19.72 -15.08
CA THR A 221 5.49 20.10 -16.49
C THR A 221 6.48 21.26 -16.61
N SER A 222 7.77 20.97 -16.78
CA SER A 222 8.71 21.97 -17.31
C SER A 222 8.66 21.88 -18.83
N ALA A 223 7.68 22.56 -19.41
CA ALA A 223 7.58 22.74 -20.85
C ALA A 223 6.85 24.05 -21.18
N TYR A 224 7.32 25.16 -20.61
CA TYR A 224 7.09 26.49 -21.18
C TYR A 224 8.30 27.36 -20.84
N LEU A 225 9.16 27.56 -21.84
CA LEU A 225 9.82 28.82 -22.22
C LEU A 225 10.99 28.53 -23.17
N THR A 226 10.68 28.21 -24.42
CA THR A 226 11.51 28.60 -25.57
C THR A 226 10.60 29.29 -26.57
N THR A 227 10.24 30.53 -26.26
CA THR A 227 9.88 31.51 -27.28
C THR A 227 11.14 32.28 -27.61
N SER A 228 11.82 31.88 -28.68
CA SER A 228 12.60 32.83 -29.46
C SER A 228 11.62 33.72 -30.23
N PRO A 229 11.90 35.02 -30.33
CA PRO A 229 11.87 35.61 -31.65
C PRO A 229 12.98 36.64 -31.89
N GLY A 230 13.46 36.68 -33.14
CA GLY A 230 14.14 37.83 -33.74
C GLY A 230 15.65 37.70 -33.86
#